data_AF-A0A5C7KYS9-F1
#
_entry.id   AF-A0A5C7KYS9-F1
#
_cell.length_a   1.000
_cell.length_b   1.000
_cell.length_c   1.000
_cell.angle_alpha   90.00
_cell.angle_beta   90.00
_cell.angle_gamma   90.00
#
_symmetry.space_group_name_H-M   'P 1'
#
loop_
_entity.id
_entity.type
_entity.pdbx_description
1 polymer ?
#
loop_
_entity_poly.entity_id
_entity_poly.type
_entity_poly.pdbx_seq_one_letter_code
_entity_poly.pdbx_strand_id
1 'polypeptide(L)'
;MEENHYDGEERLGDQAKTWVQENLRVIVSIFIVAAIALGIYSYSQRTAEDTLKDTDTAALTDEVLDEMTDEATTGTDVKNTDTTTEPVIRPAETSQETASSFVETAIRGDGSTHLARAALMHYLEKTPDSSLTGAHKVYIEDYLRKQVSGSKHLAPGQSLEFSKDMIRQAIDQSKSLTDGQLKHLSKYAERVSAYRS
;
A
#
# COMPACT_ATOMS: atom_id res chain seq x y z
N MET A 1 -42.64 -16.65 -50.11
CA MET A 1 -42.35 -17.60 -49.03
C MET A 1 -41.15 -17.04 -48.30
N GLU A 2 -41.42 -16.27 -47.25
CA GLU A 2 -40.39 -15.89 -46.29
C GLU A 2 -40.18 -17.02 -45.29
N GLU A 3 -38.92 -17.36 -45.04
CA GLU A 3 -38.51 -18.11 -43.84
C GLU A 3 -37.39 -17.31 -43.18
N ASN A 4 -37.74 -16.52 -42.17
CA ASN A 4 -36.78 -15.88 -41.27
C ASN A 4 -36.66 -16.76 -40.02
N HIS A 5 -35.49 -17.36 -39.81
CA HIS A 5 -35.19 -18.16 -38.62
C HIS A 5 -35.12 -17.28 -37.36
N TYR A 6 -35.82 -17.68 -36.29
CA TYR A 6 -35.84 -17.03 -34.97
C TYR A 6 -35.15 -17.91 -33.91
N ASP A 7 -33.88 -18.27 -34.11
CA ASP A 7 -33.09 -19.09 -33.18
C ASP A 7 -32.22 -18.25 -32.21
N GLY A 8 -32.64 -17.02 -31.92
CA GLY A 8 -31.83 -16.04 -31.19
C GLY A 8 -32.00 -16.06 -29.66
N GLU A 9 -33.23 -16.23 -29.16
CA GLU A 9 -33.57 -15.80 -27.80
C GLU A 9 -33.20 -16.83 -26.71
N GLU A 10 -33.37 -18.13 -26.95
CA GLU A 10 -33.15 -19.17 -25.93
C GLU A 10 -31.69 -19.23 -25.46
N ARG A 11 -30.73 -18.98 -26.36
CA ARG A 11 -29.30 -19.11 -26.09
C ARG A 11 -28.74 -18.07 -25.11
N LEU A 12 -29.33 -16.87 -25.07
CA LEU A 12 -28.90 -15.83 -24.12
C LEU A 12 -29.32 -16.17 -22.69
N GLY A 13 -30.49 -16.80 -22.51
CA GLY A 13 -31.07 -17.09 -21.20
C GLY A 13 -30.18 -18.02 -20.36
N ASP A 14 -29.70 -19.12 -20.95
CA ASP A 14 -28.89 -20.09 -20.22
C ASP A 14 -27.43 -19.68 -20.08
N GLN A 15 -26.86 -18.96 -21.06
CA GLN A 15 -25.53 -18.37 -20.92
C GLN A 15 -25.50 -17.32 -19.79
N ALA A 16 -26.56 -16.52 -19.66
CA ALA A 16 -26.71 -15.57 -18.55
C ALA A 16 -26.86 -16.28 -17.20
N LYS A 17 -27.68 -17.33 -17.08
CA LYS A 17 -27.83 -18.10 -15.82
C LYS A 17 -26.50 -18.66 -15.32
N THR A 18 -25.70 -19.28 -16.20
CA THR A 18 -24.40 -19.85 -15.84
C THR A 18 -23.44 -18.77 -15.36
N TRP A 19 -23.32 -17.66 -16.11
CA TRP A 19 -22.50 -16.52 -15.71
C TRP A 19 -22.94 -15.91 -14.37
N VAL A 20 -24.25 -15.79 -14.12
CA VAL A 20 -24.79 -15.29 -12.84
C VAL A 20 -24.48 -16.23 -11.68
N GLN A 21 -24.53 -17.55 -11.87
CA GLN A 21 -24.18 -18.52 -10.82
C GLN A 21 -22.69 -18.49 -10.49
N GLU A 22 -21.82 -18.50 -11.50
CA GLU A 22 -20.36 -18.43 -11.33
C GLU A 22 -19.92 -17.11 -10.67
N ASN A 23 -20.52 -15.99 -11.08
CA ASN A 23 -20.12 -14.64 -10.67
C ASN A 23 -21.03 -14.06 -9.56
N LEU A 24 -21.85 -14.89 -8.90
CA LEU A 24 -22.84 -14.45 -7.90
C LEU A 24 -22.22 -13.55 -6.81
N ARG A 25 -21.00 -13.84 -6.37
CA ARG A 25 -20.28 -13.03 -5.37
C ARG A 25 -19.95 -11.61 -5.86
N VAL A 26 -19.61 -11.47 -7.15
CA VAL A 26 -19.31 -10.18 -7.80
C VAL A 26 -20.60 -9.40 -8.05
N ILE A 27 -21.67 -10.09 -8.47
CA ILE A 27 -22.99 -9.49 -8.67
C ILE A 27 -23.55 -8.96 -7.35
N VAL A 28 -23.44 -9.74 -6.26
CA VAL A 28 -23.87 -9.32 -4.91
C VAL A 28 -23.08 -8.11 -4.42
N SER A 29 -21.76 -8.02 -4.65
CA SER A 29 -20.99 -6.83 -4.23
C SER A 29 -21.40 -5.57 -4.99
N ILE A 30 -21.66 -5.67 -6.31
CA ILE A 30 -22.20 -4.58 -7.12
C ILE A 30 -23.57 -4.14 -6.60
N PHE A 31 -24.47 -5.07 -6.27
CA PHE A 31 -25.78 -4.75 -5.68
C PHE A 31 -25.67 -4.06 -4.32
N ILE A 32 -24.72 -4.44 -3.47
CA ILE A 32 -24.48 -3.77 -2.17
C ILE A 32 -24.01 -2.32 -2.38
N VAL A 33 -23.05 -2.09 -3.29
CA VAL A 33 -22.58 -0.73 -3.63
C VAL A 33 -23.71 0.12 -4.20
N ALA A 34 -24.52 -0.45 -5.10
CA ALA A 34 -25.71 0.23 -5.65
C ALA A 34 -26.75 0.56 -4.56
N ALA A 35 -26.97 -0.35 -3.59
CA ALA A 35 -27.88 -0.11 -2.47
C ALA A 35 -27.38 1.00 -1.53
N ILE A 36 -26.07 1.10 -1.29
CA ILE A 36 -25.47 2.20 -0.50
C ILE A 36 -25.62 3.54 -1.25
N ALA A 37 -25.34 3.56 -2.56
CA ALA A 37 -25.50 4.76 -3.38
C ALA A 37 -26.97 5.23 -3.44
N LEU A 38 -27.91 4.30 -3.62
CA LEU A 38 -29.36 4.58 -3.56
C LEU A 38 -29.81 5.01 -2.15
N GLY A 39 -29.21 4.45 -1.09
CA GLY A 39 -29.47 4.85 0.29
C GLY A 39 -29.07 6.30 0.56
N ILE A 40 -27.86 6.70 0.14
CA ILE A 40 -27.37 8.09 0.26
C ILE A 40 -28.23 9.04 -0.59
N TYR A 41 -28.56 8.65 -1.83
CA TYR A 41 -29.41 9.45 -2.72
C TYR A 41 -30.84 9.63 -2.16
N SER A 42 -31.43 8.57 -1.60
CA SER A 42 -32.75 8.59 -0.96
C SER A 42 -32.76 9.42 0.34
N TYR A 43 -31.68 9.36 1.12
CA TYR A 43 -31.51 10.18 2.32
C TYR A 43 -31.32 11.67 1.98
N SER A 44 -30.59 11.98 0.91
CA SER A 44 -30.32 13.36 0.45
C SER A 44 -31.60 14.17 0.18
N GLN A 45 -32.69 13.53 -0.27
CA GLN A 45 -33.99 14.18 -0.45
C GLN A 45 -34.78 14.41 0.87
N ARG A 46 -34.21 14.09 2.04
CA ARG A 46 -34.81 14.33 3.37
C ARG A 46 -33.99 15.27 4.26
N THR A 47 -32.86 15.78 3.77
CA THR A 47 -32.03 16.77 4.48
C THR A 47 -32.01 18.10 3.75
N ALA A 48 -33.20 18.65 3.54
CA ALA A 48 -33.43 20.08 3.40
C ALA A 48 -34.31 20.51 4.58
N GLU A 49 -34.01 21.66 5.18
CA GLU A 49 -34.58 22.16 6.43
C GLU A 49 -34.26 21.35 7.70
N ASP A 50 -33.12 21.69 8.32
CA ASP A 50 -33.20 22.26 9.68
C ASP A 50 -32.29 23.49 9.78
N THR A 51 -32.59 24.43 10.68
CA THR A 51 -32.14 25.81 10.61
C THR A 51 -31.15 26.16 11.74
N LEU A 52 -29.87 26.30 11.39
CA LEU A 52 -28.88 26.88 12.30
C LEU A 52 -29.10 28.39 12.45
N LYS A 53 -29.81 28.78 13.51
CA LYS A 53 -29.86 30.13 14.07
C LYS A 53 -29.41 30.10 15.53
N ASP A 54 -28.26 30.70 15.82
CA ASP A 54 -28.16 31.84 16.74
C ASP A 54 -26.72 32.40 16.84
N THR A 55 -26.50 33.59 16.24
CA THR A 55 -26.41 34.90 16.96
C THR A 55 -25.91 34.82 18.44
N ASP A 56 -24.92 35.53 18.98
CA ASP A 56 -23.96 36.61 18.56
C ASP A 56 -22.93 36.81 19.73
N THR A 57 -21.94 37.72 19.84
CA THR A 57 -21.42 38.88 19.07
C THR A 57 -19.91 39.07 19.34
N ALA A 58 -19.15 39.63 18.38
CA ALA A 58 -17.83 40.30 18.55
C ALA A 58 -16.62 39.43 19.01
N ALA A 59 -15.35 39.85 18.86
CA ALA A 59 -14.79 41.12 18.35
C ALA A 59 -13.55 40.89 17.44
N LEU A 60 -13.12 41.94 16.72
CA LEU A 60 -11.91 41.98 15.89
C LEU A 60 -10.88 42.98 16.46
N THR A 61 -9.66 42.50 16.72
CA THR A 61 -8.36 43.22 16.83
C THR A 61 -7.28 42.14 16.74
N ASP A 62 -6.42 41.97 15.74
CA ASP A 62 -5.70 42.86 14.80
C ASP A 62 -4.31 43.30 15.30
N GLU A 63 -3.30 43.02 14.47
CA GLU A 63 -1.83 43.16 14.63
C GLU A 63 -1.17 42.62 15.94
N VAL A 64 0.12 42.28 15.99
CA VAL A 64 1.24 42.51 15.05
C VAL A 64 2.06 41.22 14.84
N LEU A 65 2.69 41.10 13.67
CA LEU A 65 3.85 40.22 13.44
C LEU A 65 5.14 41.05 13.64
N ASP A 66 6.12 40.49 14.35
CA ASP A 66 7.52 40.95 14.24
C ASP A 66 8.47 39.75 14.24
N GLU A 67 9.58 39.87 13.52
CA GLU A 67 10.44 38.77 13.09
C GLU A 67 11.91 39.22 13.10
N MET A 68 12.75 38.63 13.97
CA MET A 68 14.19 38.43 13.75
C MET A 68 14.81 37.61 14.92
N THR A 69 15.97 36.94 14.81
CA THR A 69 16.55 36.02 13.81
C THR A 69 18.00 35.75 14.27
N ASP A 70 18.34 34.47 14.51
CA ASP A 70 19.71 33.93 14.71
C ASP A 70 20.59 34.55 15.86
N GLU A 71 21.71 33.96 16.31
CA GLU A 71 22.49 32.79 15.87
C GLU A 71 23.16 32.05 17.08
N ALA A 72 24.11 31.15 16.81
CA ALA A 72 25.22 30.70 17.70
C ALA A 72 25.03 29.50 18.67
N THR A 73 24.93 28.30 18.09
CA THR A 73 25.90 27.16 18.22
C THR A 73 26.45 26.68 19.59
N THR A 74 26.66 25.35 19.68
CA THR A 74 27.35 24.53 20.70
C THR A 74 26.61 24.26 22.02
N GLY A 75 26.64 23.05 22.59
CA GLY A 75 27.20 21.80 22.04
C GLY A 75 27.06 20.59 22.99
N THR A 76 26.86 19.41 22.39
CA THR A 76 27.08 18.04 22.92
C THR A 76 26.98 17.78 24.43
N ASP A 77 25.94 17.04 24.83
CA ASP A 77 26.18 15.81 25.60
C ASP A 77 25.32 14.67 25.06
N VAL A 78 25.83 13.43 25.18
CA VAL A 78 25.24 12.22 24.60
C VAL A 78 24.56 11.42 25.70
N LYS A 79 23.23 11.30 25.63
CA LYS A 79 22.54 10.22 26.32
C LYS A 79 22.06 9.18 25.31
N ASN A 80 22.76 8.04 25.27
CA ASN A 80 22.26 6.84 24.64
C ASN A 80 20.90 6.47 25.27
N THR A 81 19.83 6.60 24.49
CA THR A 81 18.71 5.67 24.63
C THR A 81 19.15 4.41 23.91
N ASP A 82 19.48 3.37 24.69
CA ASP A 82 19.85 2.06 24.16
C ASP A 82 18.59 1.39 23.59
N THR A 83 18.27 1.72 22.34
CA THR A 83 17.14 1.11 21.62
C THR A 83 17.54 -0.30 21.23
N THR A 84 17.37 -1.23 22.18
CA THR A 84 17.35 -2.67 21.96
C THR A 84 16.52 -2.97 20.72
N THR A 85 17.20 -3.19 19.60
CA THR A 85 16.55 -3.33 18.30
C THR A 85 16.14 -4.78 18.13
N GLU A 86 15.12 -5.19 18.88
CA GLU A 86 14.31 -6.34 18.49
C GLU A 86 13.79 -6.12 17.06
N PRO A 87 13.60 -7.20 16.26
CA PRO A 87 12.96 -7.06 14.97
C PRO A 87 11.60 -6.41 15.16
N VAL A 88 11.30 -5.37 14.38
CA VAL A 88 9.94 -4.78 14.36
C VAL A 88 9.01 -5.79 13.71
N ILE A 89 8.46 -6.69 14.54
CA ILE A 89 7.41 -7.61 14.16
C ILE A 89 6.22 -6.75 13.76
N ARG A 90 6.00 -6.64 12.43
CA ARG A 90 4.81 -5.99 11.89
C ARG A 90 3.59 -6.72 12.44
N PRO A 91 2.55 -6.02 12.93
CA PRO A 91 1.30 -6.68 13.29
C PRO A 91 0.81 -7.46 12.07
N ALA A 92 0.52 -8.75 12.23
CA ALA A 92 0.16 -9.63 11.11
C ALA A 92 -1.02 -9.08 10.28
N GLU A 93 -1.96 -8.38 10.94
CA GLU A 93 -3.04 -7.56 10.37
C GLU A 93 -2.63 -6.62 9.21
N THR A 94 -1.35 -6.21 9.15
CA THR A 94 -0.83 -5.23 8.17
C THR A 94 -0.34 -5.85 6.86
N SER A 95 -0.18 -7.18 6.77
CA SER A 95 0.14 -7.88 5.51
C SER A 95 -0.96 -8.87 5.16
N GLN A 96 -1.41 -8.84 3.90
CA GLN A 96 -2.40 -9.77 3.37
C GLN A 96 -1.86 -10.45 2.12
N GLU A 97 -1.63 -11.77 2.21
CA GLU A 97 -1.21 -12.56 1.06
C GLU A 97 -2.43 -13.05 0.25
N THR A 98 -2.44 -12.73 -1.04
CA THR A 98 -3.40 -13.25 -2.03
C THR A 98 -2.81 -14.47 -2.74
N ALA A 99 -3.57 -15.09 -3.67
CA ALA A 99 -3.02 -16.14 -4.52
C ALA A 99 -1.74 -15.68 -5.28
N SER A 100 -1.76 -14.45 -5.81
CA SER A 100 -0.76 -13.91 -6.76
C SER A 100 0.15 -12.82 -6.20
N SER A 101 -0.14 -12.27 -5.02
CA SER A 101 0.53 -11.06 -4.50
C SER A 101 0.57 -10.97 -2.97
N PHE A 102 1.33 -10.01 -2.47
CA PHE A 102 1.31 -9.54 -1.08
C PHE A 102 0.81 -8.09 -1.06
N VAL A 103 -0.20 -7.81 -0.25
CA VAL A 103 -0.73 -6.47 -0.01
C VAL A 103 -0.22 -6.01 1.34
N GLU A 104 0.78 -5.14 1.33
CA GLU A 104 1.42 -4.61 2.54
C GLU A 104 0.80 -3.24 2.88
N THR A 105 0.46 -3.02 4.15
CA THR A 105 -0.19 -1.79 4.62
C THR A 105 0.75 -0.96 5.48
N ALA A 106 0.89 0.32 5.15
CA ALA A 106 1.78 1.25 5.82
C ALA A 106 1.29 1.59 7.24
N ILE A 107 2.20 1.54 8.20
CA ILE A 107 2.02 2.13 9.54
C ILE A 107 2.77 3.47 9.65
N ARG A 108 2.66 4.15 10.81
CA ARG A 108 3.33 5.45 11.03
C ARG A 108 4.86 5.32 10.89
N GLY A 109 5.42 6.00 9.89
CA GLY A 109 6.85 5.98 9.57
C GLY A 109 7.22 5.12 8.36
N ASP A 110 6.27 4.35 7.82
CA ASP A 110 6.49 3.60 6.59
C ASP A 110 6.56 4.47 5.33
N GLY A 111 7.12 3.86 4.29
CA GLY A 111 7.15 4.36 2.92
C GLY A 111 7.31 3.17 1.98
N SER A 112 7.23 3.36 0.67
CA SER A 112 7.23 2.26 -0.30
C SER A 112 8.43 1.30 -0.15
N THR A 113 9.60 1.81 0.29
CA THR A 113 10.78 1.01 0.66
C THR A 113 10.51 -0.02 1.76
N HIS A 114 9.77 0.38 2.81
CA HIS A 114 9.50 -0.47 3.98
C HIS A 114 8.48 -1.57 3.67
N LEU A 115 7.53 -1.30 2.78
CA LEU A 115 6.55 -2.28 2.31
C LEU A 115 7.19 -3.26 1.31
N ALA A 116 8.02 -2.77 0.38
CA ALA A 116 8.79 -3.62 -0.53
C ALA A 116 9.68 -4.63 0.22
N ARG A 117 10.27 -4.19 1.35
CA ARG A 117 11.02 -5.04 2.28
C ARG A 117 10.13 -6.09 2.96
N ALA A 118 8.93 -5.73 3.41
CA ALA A 118 8.00 -6.65 4.06
C ALA A 118 7.53 -7.76 3.10
N ALA A 119 7.08 -7.38 1.89
CA ALA A 119 6.67 -8.33 0.85
C ALA A 119 7.82 -9.30 0.46
N LEU A 120 9.07 -8.83 0.43
CA LEU A 120 10.23 -9.69 0.20
C LEU A 120 10.46 -10.67 1.36
N MET A 121 10.29 -10.26 2.62
CA MET A 121 10.42 -11.16 3.78
C MET A 121 9.36 -12.25 3.75
N HIS A 122 8.08 -11.91 3.58
CA HIS A 122 6.99 -12.88 3.50
C HIS A 122 7.12 -13.85 2.29
N TYR A 123 7.72 -13.39 1.17
CA TYR A 123 8.09 -14.29 0.07
C TYR A 123 9.19 -15.29 0.48
N LEU A 124 10.26 -14.80 1.13
CA LEU A 124 11.42 -15.62 1.51
C LEU A 124 11.16 -16.56 2.71
N GLU A 125 10.17 -16.26 3.56
CA GLU A 125 9.69 -17.20 4.59
C GLU A 125 9.14 -18.49 3.97
N LYS A 126 8.50 -18.39 2.80
CA LYS A 126 7.92 -19.53 2.08
C LYS A 126 8.85 -20.13 1.03
N THR A 127 9.75 -19.32 0.47
CA THR A 127 10.75 -19.72 -0.53
C THR A 127 12.13 -19.24 -0.08
N PRO A 128 12.74 -19.89 0.94
CA PRO A 128 14.02 -19.44 1.49
C PRO A 128 15.15 -19.64 0.49
N ASP A 129 15.91 -18.58 0.25
CA ASP A 129 17.04 -18.56 -0.67
C ASP A 129 18.30 -18.03 0.03
N SER A 130 19.24 -18.95 0.31
CA SER A 130 20.51 -18.67 0.98
C SER A 130 21.56 -18.00 0.09
N SER A 131 21.32 -17.89 -1.23
CA SER A 131 22.22 -17.14 -2.13
C SER A 131 22.06 -15.62 -2.01
N LEU A 132 20.91 -15.16 -1.50
CA LEU A 132 20.57 -13.74 -1.41
C LEU A 132 21.26 -13.06 -0.21
N THR A 133 22.50 -12.63 -0.43
CA THR A 133 23.20 -11.73 0.51
C THR A 133 22.45 -10.41 0.71
N GLY A 134 22.74 -9.66 1.77
CA GLY A 134 22.11 -8.36 2.03
C GLY A 134 22.21 -7.36 0.86
N ALA A 135 23.27 -7.43 0.06
CA ALA A 135 23.42 -6.61 -1.16
C ALA A 135 22.35 -6.93 -2.23
N HIS A 136 22.02 -8.21 -2.42
CA HIS A 136 20.92 -8.64 -3.29
C HIS A 136 19.57 -8.14 -2.75
N LYS A 137 19.34 -8.27 -1.43
CA LYS A 137 18.08 -7.83 -0.79
C LYS A 137 17.84 -6.32 -0.95
N VAL A 138 18.88 -5.49 -0.84
CA VAL A 138 18.79 -4.05 -1.14
C VAL A 138 18.44 -3.77 -2.60
N TYR A 139 19.02 -4.51 -3.56
CA TYR A 139 18.65 -4.36 -4.96
C TYR A 139 17.18 -4.72 -5.20
N ILE A 140 16.71 -5.84 -4.63
CA ILE A 140 15.32 -6.30 -4.76
C ILE A 140 14.37 -5.25 -4.16
N GLU A 141 14.67 -4.72 -2.97
CA GLU A 141 13.92 -3.65 -2.31
C GLU A 141 13.84 -2.38 -3.19
N ASP A 142 14.96 -1.92 -3.74
CA ASP A 142 15.01 -0.73 -4.61
C ASP A 142 14.29 -0.95 -5.95
N TYR A 143 14.35 -2.17 -6.51
CA TYR A 143 13.62 -2.58 -7.71
C TYR A 143 12.11 -2.58 -7.45
N LEU A 144 11.63 -3.32 -6.44
CA LEU A 144 10.21 -3.42 -6.10
C LEU A 144 9.62 -2.02 -5.84
N ARG A 145 10.33 -1.17 -5.09
CA ARG A 145 9.94 0.23 -4.83
C ARG A 145 9.85 1.10 -6.10
N LYS A 146 10.52 0.74 -7.20
CA LYS A 146 10.42 1.44 -8.49
C LYS A 146 9.27 0.96 -9.36
N GLN A 147 8.81 -0.28 -9.17
CA GLN A 147 7.69 -0.85 -9.95
C GLN A 147 6.32 -0.51 -9.34
N VAL A 148 6.23 -0.32 -8.02
CA VAL A 148 4.98 0.10 -7.36
C VAL A 148 4.78 1.62 -7.47
N SER A 149 3.67 2.02 -8.08
CA SER A 149 3.24 3.42 -8.13
C SER A 149 2.81 3.91 -6.75
N GLY A 150 3.60 4.79 -6.15
CA GLY A 150 3.28 5.39 -4.86
C GLY A 150 4.25 6.50 -4.44
N SER A 151 3.80 7.34 -3.52
CA SER A 151 4.66 8.36 -2.90
C SER A 151 5.74 7.69 -2.03
N LYS A 152 6.93 8.30 -2.00
CA LYS A 152 8.08 7.82 -1.20
C LYS A 152 7.74 7.68 0.29
N HIS A 153 6.84 8.54 0.77
CA HIS A 153 6.22 8.51 2.09
C HIS A 153 4.77 8.07 1.92
N LEU A 154 4.30 7.18 2.79
CA LEU A 154 2.92 6.70 2.77
C LEU A 154 2.18 7.18 4.03
N ALA A 155 0.90 7.49 3.89
CA ALA A 155 0.05 7.73 5.04
C ALA A 155 -0.31 6.39 5.71
N PRO A 156 -0.46 6.34 7.05
CA PRO A 156 -0.91 5.14 7.74
C PRO A 156 -2.24 4.64 7.16
N GLY A 157 -2.34 3.33 6.89
CA GLY A 157 -3.50 2.71 6.25
C GLY A 157 -3.49 2.73 4.71
N GLN A 158 -2.49 3.34 4.06
CA GLN A 158 -2.27 3.13 2.62
C GLN A 158 -1.58 1.78 2.38
N SER A 159 -2.10 0.98 1.44
CA SER A 159 -1.52 -0.31 1.07
C SER A 159 -0.85 -0.26 -0.31
N LEU A 160 0.18 -1.09 -0.50
CA LEU A 160 0.81 -1.35 -1.80
C LEU A 160 0.81 -2.85 -2.09
N GLU A 161 0.54 -3.21 -3.34
CA GLU A 161 0.53 -4.59 -3.81
C GLU A 161 1.83 -4.95 -4.53
N PHE A 162 2.44 -6.07 -4.15
CA PHE A 162 3.64 -6.64 -4.76
C PHE A 162 3.31 -8.02 -5.30
N SER A 163 3.31 -8.20 -6.63
CA SER A 163 3.03 -9.52 -7.21
C SER A 163 4.20 -10.49 -7.00
N LYS A 164 3.87 -11.77 -6.81
CA LYS A 164 4.85 -12.84 -6.57
C LYS A 164 5.81 -12.99 -7.76
N ASP A 165 5.36 -12.69 -8.97
CA ASP A 165 6.19 -12.69 -10.18
C ASP A 165 7.10 -11.46 -10.30
N MET A 166 6.67 -10.30 -9.82
CA MET A 166 7.56 -9.12 -9.70
C MET A 166 8.68 -9.37 -8.68
N ILE A 167 8.38 -10.06 -7.57
CA ILE A 167 9.38 -10.46 -6.57
C ILE A 167 10.36 -11.49 -7.15
N ARG A 168 9.89 -12.49 -7.91
CA ARG A 168 10.74 -13.43 -8.66
C ARG A 168 11.66 -12.71 -9.64
N GLN A 169 11.12 -11.84 -10.49
CA GLN A 169 11.89 -11.08 -11.45
C GLN A 169 12.97 -10.21 -10.78
N ALA A 170 12.65 -9.60 -9.63
CA ALA A 170 13.61 -8.83 -8.85
C ALA A 170 14.73 -9.70 -8.26
N ILE A 171 14.40 -10.89 -7.75
CA ILE A 171 15.36 -11.90 -7.28
C ILE A 171 16.28 -12.36 -8.42
N ASP A 172 15.73 -12.71 -9.57
CA ASP A 172 16.50 -13.18 -10.73
C ASP A 172 17.41 -12.10 -11.30
N GLN A 173 16.93 -10.84 -11.39
CA GLN A 173 17.79 -9.72 -11.76
C GLN A 173 18.88 -9.45 -10.72
N SER A 174 18.59 -9.60 -9.42
CA SER A 174 19.63 -9.46 -8.38
C SER A 174 20.76 -10.48 -8.54
N LYS A 175 20.47 -11.72 -8.97
CA LYS A 175 21.48 -12.77 -9.21
C LYS A 175 22.32 -12.53 -10.47
N SER A 176 21.94 -11.58 -11.31
CA SER A 176 22.73 -11.14 -12.47
C SER A 176 23.70 -9.99 -12.15
N LEU A 177 23.74 -9.50 -10.90
CA LEU A 177 24.63 -8.43 -10.48
C LEU A 177 26.10 -8.87 -10.46
N THR A 178 26.96 -7.99 -10.97
CA THR A 178 28.42 -8.16 -10.89
C THR A 178 28.95 -7.91 -9.48
N ASP A 179 30.11 -8.49 -9.15
CA ASP A 179 30.80 -8.27 -7.86
C ASP A 179 31.01 -6.78 -7.53
N GLY A 180 31.26 -5.94 -8.54
CA GLY A 180 31.38 -4.50 -8.39
C GLY A 180 30.08 -3.83 -7.94
N GLN A 181 28.94 -4.27 -8.47
CA GLN A 181 27.61 -3.80 -8.05
C GLN A 181 27.27 -4.31 -6.64
N LEU A 182 27.52 -5.60 -6.36
CA LEU A 182 27.30 -6.20 -5.04
C LEU A 182 28.14 -5.51 -3.94
N LYS A 183 29.41 -5.19 -4.24
CA LYS A 183 30.31 -4.44 -3.35
C LYS A 183 29.89 -2.97 -3.14
N HIS A 184 29.21 -2.36 -4.10
CA HIS A 184 28.61 -1.04 -3.90
C HIS A 184 27.33 -1.11 -3.04
N LEU A 185 26.51 -2.15 -3.25
CA LEU A 185 25.24 -2.35 -2.56
C LEU A 185 25.38 -2.82 -1.09
N SER A 186 26.44 -3.55 -0.74
CA SER A 186 26.67 -4.04 0.63
C SER A 186 26.69 -2.91 1.69
N LYS A 187 27.28 -1.76 1.35
CA LYS A 187 27.30 -0.53 2.18
C LYS A 187 25.90 -0.02 2.57
N TYR A 188 24.88 -0.37 1.80
CA TYR A 188 23.49 -0.02 2.08
C TYR A 188 22.79 -1.10 2.91
N ALA A 189 23.18 -2.37 2.76
CA ALA A 189 22.63 -3.49 3.52
C ALA A 189 22.91 -3.37 5.02
N GLU A 190 24.11 -2.92 5.39
CA GLU A 190 24.50 -2.58 6.78
C GLU A 190 23.52 -1.60 7.46
N ARG A 191 22.83 -0.77 6.67
CA ARG A 191 21.92 0.29 7.12
C ARG A 191 20.47 -0.20 7.25
N VAL A 192 20.17 -1.42 6.80
CA VAL A 192 18.85 -2.06 6.91
C VAL A 192 18.90 -3.09 8.05
N SER A 193 18.26 -2.77 9.18
CA SER A 193 18.26 -3.64 10.37
C SER A 193 17.77 -5.06 10.07
N ALA A 194 16.72 -5.22 9.27
CA ALA A 194 16.15 -6.52 8.88
C ALA A 194 17.08 -7.38 8.00
N TYR A 195 18.18 -6.84 7.49
CA TYR A 195 19.19 -7.57 6.70
C TYR A 195 20.50 -7.80 7.48
N ARG A 196 20.53 -7.48 8.78
CA ARG A 196 21.61 -7.85 9.69
C ARG A 196 21.37 -9.26 10.22
N SER A 197 22.23 -10.19 9.81
CA SER A 197 22.26 -11.60 10.19
C SER A 197 23.69 -12.01 10.54
#